data_AF-A0A328SWV5-F1
#
_entry.id   AF-A0A328SWV5-F1
#
_cell.length_a   1.000
_cell.length_b   1.000
_cell.length_c   1.000
_cell.angle_alpha   90.00
_cell.angle_beta   90.00
_cell.angle_gamma   90.00
#
_symmetry.space_group_name_H-M   'P 1'
#
loop_
_entity.id
_entity.type
_entity.pdbx_description
1 polymer ?
#
loop_
_entity_poly.entity_id
_entity_poly.type
_entity_poly.pdbx_seq_one_letter_code
_entity_poly.pdbx_strand_id
1 'polypeptide(L)'
;MKLAWLLWMTSMLPQPLADQTCLATTVYLEARSESTIGQFAVAEVALRRRERGYYGKTVCDVVRAPRQFALSTTPTSFQVTNLKAFTKAWKIAGESMAIWKLPKTERVMVVPGADHFATTSISPKWATRAPLRTIGEHAFYAAN
;
A
#
# COMPACT_ATOMS: atom_id res chain seq x y z
N MET A 1 -17.22 -8.07 -4.83
CA MET A 1 -16.35 -9.28 -4.90
C MET A 1 -15.77 -9.57 -3.52
N LYS A 2 -15.78 -10.83 -3.05
CA LYS A 2 -15.23 -11.19 -1.73
C LYS A 2 -13.70 -11.04 -1.72
N LEU A 3 -13.15 -10.54 -0.63
CA LEU A 3 -11.71 -10.40 -0.43
C LEU A 3 -11.00 -11.76 -0.50
N ALA A 4 -11.61 -12.82 0.07
CA ALA A 4 -11.12 -14.19 -0.05
C ALA A 4 -10.90 -14.63 -1.51
N TRP A 5 -11.87 -14.31 -2.38
CA TRP A 5 -11.81 -14.68 -3.80
C TRP A 5 -10.71 -13.90 -4.52
N LEU A 6 -10.61 -12.59 -4.29
CA LEU A 6 -9.54 -11.75 -4.79
C LEU A 6 -8.15 -12.30 -4.44
N LEU A 7 -7.94 -12.60 -3.15
CA LEU A 7 -6.66 -13.07 -2.65
C LEU A 7 -6.34 -14.49 -3.12
N TRP A 8 -7.33 -15.38 -3.19
CA TRP A 8 -7.14 -16.71 -3.73
C TRP A 8 -6.66 -16.66 -5.18
N MET A 9 -7.27 -15.81 -6.02
CA MET A 9 -6.84 -15.66 -7.43
C MET A 9 -5.37 -15.25 -7.55
N THR A 10 -4.83 -14.45 -6.63
CA THR A 10 -3.41 -14.05 -6.71
C THR A 10 -2.43 -15.21 -6.65
N SER A 11 -2.81 -16.36 -6.07
CA SER A 11 -1.96 -17.55 -6.04
C SER A 11 -1.80 -18.22 -7.41
N MET A 12 -2.68 -17.89 -8.35
CA MET A 12 -2.72 -18.45 -9.71
C MET A 12 -2.27 -17.45 -10.78
N LEU A 13 -1.98 -16.19 -10.40
CA LEU A 13 -1.58 -15.14 -11.33
C LEU A 13 -0.05 -15.12 -11.53
N PRO A 14 0.43 -14.70 -12.71
CA PRO A 14 1.82 -14.32 -12.89
C PRO A 14 2.23 -13.25 -11.88
N GLN A 15 3.48 -13.32 -11.40
CA GLN A 15 3.86 -12.55 -10.22
C GLN A 15 3.66 -11.03 -10.31
N PRO A 16 3.93 -10.35 -11.45
CA PRO A 16 3.63 -8.92 -11.56
C PRO A 16 2.14 -8.58 -11.37
N LEU A 17 1.24 -9.44 -11.86
CA LEU A 17 -0.20 -9.26 -11.71
C LEU A 17 -0.68 -9.59 -10.29
N ALA A 18 -0.09 -10.62 -9.67
CA ALA A 18 -0.34 -10.93 -8.27
C ALA A 18 0.04 -9.75 -7.36
N ASP A 19 1.24 -9.20 -7.54
CA ASP A 19 1.73 -8.05 -6.78
C ASP A 19 0.88 -6.79 -7.00
N GLN A 20 0.48 -6.51 -8.24
CA GLN A 20 -0.43 -5.40 -8.52
C GLN A 20 -1.79 -5.60 -7.84
N THR A 21 -2.33 -6.81 -7.82
CA THR A 21 -3.60 -7.13 -7.14
C THR A 21 -3.52 -6.90 -5.64
N CYS A 22 -2.44 -7.38 -5.01
CA CYS A 22 -2.18 -7.19 -3.60
C CYS A 22 -2.04 -5.71 -3.24
N LEU A 23 -1.24 -4.98 -4.02
CA LEU A 23 -1.02 -3.55 -3.81
C LEU A 23 -2.31 -2.74 -4.03
N ALA A 24 -3.07 -3.03 -5.09
CA ALA A 24 -4.35 -2.39 -5.37
C ALA A 24 -5.37 -2.59 -4.25
N THR A 25 -5.46 -3.82 -3.73
CA THR A 25 -6.37 -4.14 -2.64
C THR A 25 -5.94 -3.44 -1.36
N THR A 26 -4.64 -3.34 -1.12
CA THR A 26 -4.09 -2.57 0.01
C THR A 26 -4.42 -1.09 -0.11
N VAL A 27 -4.12 -0.47 -1.25
CA VAL A 27 -4.46 0.96 -1.50
C VAL A 27 -5.96 1.19 -1.36
N TYR A 28 -6.81 0.26 -1.80
CA TYR A 28 -8.25 0.35 -1.63
C TYR A 28 -8.68 0.30 -0.16
N LEU A 29 -8.13 -0.64 0.62
CA LEU A 29 -8.52 -0.80 2.03
C LEU A 29 -7.99 0.36 2.89
N GLU A 30 -6.78 0.83 2.61
CA GLU A 30 -6.11 1.87 3.41
C GLU A 30 -6.54 3.28 2.99
N ALA A 31 -6.79 3.52 1.71
CA ALA A 31 -6.81 4.89 1.17
C ALA A 31 -7.84 5.13 0.06
N ARG A 32 -8.87 4.29 -0.10
CA ARG A 32 -9.89 4.51 -1.17
C ARG A 32 -10.58 5.89 -1.10
N SER A 33 -10.72 6.44 0.09
CA SER A 33 -11.34 7.76 0.33
C SER A 33 -10.34 8.91 0.23
N GLU A 34 -9.05 8.62 0.11
CA GLU A 34 -7.99 9.62 0.00
C GLU A 34 -7.87 10.18 -1.41
N SER A 35 -7.22 11.35 -1.50
CA SER A 35 -6.78 11.93 -2.77
C SER A 35 -5.91 10.95 -3.56
N THR A 36 -5.78 11.16 -4.88
CA THR A 36 -4.88 10.34 -5.72
C THR A 36 -3.45 10.34 -5.19
N ILE A 37 -2.97 11.50 -4.72
CA ILE A 37 -1.65 11.66 -4.11
C ILE A 37 -1.52 10.83 -2.83
N GLY A 38 -2.56 10.78 -1.98
CA GLY A 38 -2.57 9.95 -0.76
C GLY A 38 -2.55 8.45 -1.06
N GLN A 39 -3.24 8.03 -2.12
CA GLN A 39 -3.23 6.63 -2.58
C GLN A 39 -1.84 6.21 -3.11
N PHE A 40 -1.16 7.09 -3.85
CA PHE A 40 0.25 6.89 -4.22
C PHE A 40 1.15 6.78 -3.00
N ALA A 41 0.96 7.65 -1.99
CA ALA A 41 1.78 7.65 -0.79
C ALA A 41 1.70 6.32 -0.02
N VAL A 42 0.51 5.71 0.10
CA VAL A 42 0.36 4.36 0.69
C VAL A 42 1.05 3.30 -0.16
N ALA A 43 0.92 3.37 -1.49
CA ALA A 43 1.58 2.43 -2.39
C ALA A 43 3.12 2.51 -2.26
N GLU A 44 3.68 3.71 -2.14
CA GLU A 44 5.11 3.92 -1.91
C GLU A 44 5.61 3.28 -0.61
N VAL A 45 4.84 3.37 0.48
CA VAL A 45 5.21 2.74 1.75
C VAL A 45 5.34 1.22 1.58
N ALA A 46 4.38 0.57 0.93
CA ALA A 46 4.42 -0.87 0.66
C ALA A 46 5.62 -1.25 -0.22
N LEU A 47 5.84 -0.52 -1.32
CA LEU A 47 6.96 -0.77 -2.24
C LEU A 47 8.32 -0.51 -1.60
N ARG A 48 8.43 0.51 -0.76
CA ARG A 48 9.65 0.83 -0.01
C ARG A 48 9.97 -0.23 1.04
N ARG A 49 8.96 -0.74 1.76
CA ARG A 49 9.12 -1.88 2.67
C ARG A 49 9.64 -3.12 1.93
N ARG A 50 9.08 -3.42 0.74
CA ARG A 50 9.57 -4.51 -0.12
C ARG A 50 11.01 -4.28 -0.58
N GLU A 51 11.36 -3.07 -1.01
CA GLU A 51 12.72 -2.72 -1.43
C GLU A 51 13.75 -2.87 -0.30
N ARG A 52 13.35 -2.58 0.94
CA ARG A 52 14.17 -2.79 2.15
C ARG A 52 14.24 -4.24 2.61
N GLY A 53 13.53 -5.17 1.96
CA GLY A 53 13.49 -6.59 2.32
C GLY A 53 12.62 -6.90 3.55
N TYR A 54 11.75 -5.98 3.96
CA TYR A 54 10.84 -6.25 5.06
C TYR A 54 9.74 -7.22 4.64
N TYR A 55 9.52 -8.25 5.47
CA TYR A 55 8.41 -9.20 5.39
C TYR A 55 8.36 -10.12 4.15
N GLY A 56 9.32 -10.07 3.24
CA GLY A 56 9.43 -11.02 2.12
C GLY A 56 10.08 -10.43 0.87
N LYS A 57 9.89 -11.11 -0.27
CA LYS A 57 10.51 -10.76 -1.56
C LYS A 57 9.53 -10.12 -2.54
N THR A 58 8.24 -10.34 -2.33
CA THR A 58 7.15 -9.86 -3.19
C THR A 58 6.37 -8.74 -2.51
N VAL A 59 5.60 -7.96 -3.28
CA VAL A 59 4.72 -6.93 -2.71
C VAL A 59 3.60 -7.60 -1.90
N CYS A 60 3.09 -8.73 -2.40
CA CYS A 60 2.10 -9.54 -1.68
C CYS A 60 2.59 -9.98 -0.29
N ASP A 61 3.86 -10.39 -0.14
CA ASP A 61 4.40 -10.78 1.18
C ASP A 61 4.32 -9.60 2.15
N VAL A 62 4.72 -8.41 1.69
CA VAL A 62 4.71 -7.18 2.50
C VAL A 62 3.32 -6.79 2.95
N VAL A 63 2.36 -6.76 2.03
CA VAL A 63 1.01 -6.26 2.37
C VAL A 63 0.14 -7.27 3.11
N ARG A 64 0.47 -8.57 3.01
CA ARG A 64 -0.19 -9.62 3.79
C ARG A 64 0.49 -9.91 5.13
N ALA A 65 1.64 -9.30 5.38
CA ALA A 65 2.37 -9.46 6.62
C ALA A 65 1.49 -9.09 7.83
N PRO A 66 1.54 -9.88 8.93
CA PRO A 66 0.62 -9.70 10.05
C PRO A 66 0.66 -8.27 10.62
N ARG A 67 -0.53 -7.63 10.65
CA ARG A 67 -0.76 -6.30 11.24
C ARG A 67 0.05 -5.17 10.59
N GLN A 68 0.58 -5.37 9.38
CA GLN A 68 1.33 -4.33 8.66
C GLN A 68 0.43 -3.43 7.82
N PHE A 69 -0.65 -4.02 7.28
CA PHE A 69 -1.67 -3.36 6.48
C PHE A 69 -3.04 -3.99 6.79
N ALA A 70 -4.10 -3.23 6.55
CA ALA A 70 -5.50 -3.63 6.65
C ALA A 70 -5.81 -4.90 5.86
N LEU A 71 -5.07 -5.19 4.79
CA LEU A 71 -5.23 -6.42 4.02
C LEU A 71 -5.06 -7.68 4.89
N SER A 72 -4.17 -7.66 5.88
CA SER A 72 -3.90 -8.78 6.79
C SER A 72 -4.91 -8.91 7.94
N THR A 73 -5.65 -7.84 8.25
CA THR A 73 -6.58 -7.77 9.40
C THR A 73 -8.04 -7.71 8.98
N THR A 74 -8.33 -7.37 7.73
CA THR A 74 -9.69 -7.30 7.20
C THR A 74 -10.27 -8.72 7.06
N PRO A 75 -11.50 -8.97 7.55
CA PRO A 75 -12.12 -10.28 7.41
C PRO A 75 -12.17 -10.73 5.94
N THR A 76 -11.88 -12.01 5.69
CA THR A 76 -11.89 -12.58 4.33
C THR A 76 -13.28 -12.55 3.68
N SER A 77 -14.34 -12.45 4.50
CA SER A 77 -15.74 -12.25 4.08
C SER A 77 -16.03 -10.83 3.59
N PHE A 78 -15.14 -9.86 3.81
CA PHE A 78 -15.28 -8.48 3.36
C PHE A 78 -15.54 -8.42 1.86
N GLN A 79 -16.46 -7.53 1.47
CA GLN A 79 -16.82 -7.34 0.07
C GLN A 79 -16.26 -6.02 -0.45
N VAL A 80 -15.45 -6.11 -1.50
CA VAL A 80 -15.14 -4.95 -2.34
C VAL A 80 -16.40 -4.62 -3.14
N THR A 81 -17.09 -3.55 -2.74
CA THR A 81 -18.37 -3.10 -3.32
C THR A 81 -18.19 -1.89 -4.23
N ASN A 82 -17.33 -0.94 -3.87
CA ASN A 82 -17.04 0.23 -4.70
C ASN A 82 -16.02 -0.12 -5.79
N LEU A 83 -16.50 -0.62 -6.93
CA LEU A 83 -15.66 -1.02 -8.07
C LEU A 83 -14.92 0.17 -8.69
N LYS A 84 -15.54 1.36 -8.75
CA LYS A 84 -14.88 2.57 -9.29
C LYS A 84 -13.63 2.92 -8.48
N ALA A 85 -13.73 2.90 -7.15
CA ALA A 85 -12.58 3.14 -6.28
C ALA A 85 -11.55 2.01 -6.37
N PHE A 86 -11.97 0.77 -6.53
CA PHE A 86 -11.04 -0.35 -6.73
C PHE A 86 -10.27 -0.23 -8.06
N THR A 87 -10.94 0.12 -9.16
CA THR A 87 -10.29 0.36 -10.46
C THR A 87 -9.27 1.50 -10.37
N LYS A 88 -9.60 2.57 -9.63
CA LYS A 88 -8.64 3.66 -9.35
C LYS A 88 -7.41 3.14 -8.59
N ALA A 89 -7.63 2.39 -7.50
CA ALA A 89 -6.55 1.81 -6.71
C ALA A 89 -5.69 0.84 -7.54
N TRP A 90 -6.29 0.08 -8.45
CA TRP A 90 -5.59 -0.81 -9.37
C TRP A 90 -4.68 -0.07 -10.35
N LYS A 91 -5.17 1.05 -10.92
CA LYS A 91 -4.37 1.93 -11.79
C LYS A 91 -3.18 2.51 -11.01
N ILE A 92 -3.42 3.05 -9.82
CA ILE A 92 -2.38 3.62 -8.96
C ILE A 92 -1.34 2.58 -8.57
N ALA A 93 -1.75 1.36 -8.24
CA ALA A 93 -0.84 0.27 -7.93
C ALA A 93 0.08 -0.07 -9.12
N GLY A 94 -0.49 -0.18 -10.33
CA GLY A 94 0.27 -0.44 -11.55
C GLY A 94 1.27 0.68 -11.87
N GLU A 95 0.83 1.94 -11.79
CA GLU A 95 1.68 3.11 -12.00
C GLU A 95 2.80 3.19 -10.96
N SER A 96 2.50 2.94 -9.68
CA SER A 96 3.51 2.92 -8.60
C SER A 96 4.56 1.83 -8.82
N MET A 97 4.13 0.63 -9.25
CA MET A 97 5.05 -0.46 -9.59
C MET A 97 5.91 -0.12 -10.80
N ALA A 98 5.38 0.56 -11.81
CA ALA A 98 6.15 1.03 -12.96
C ALA A 98 7.20 2.05 -12.54
N ILE A 99 6.84 3.02 -11.68
CA ILE A 99 7.78 3.97 -11.08
C ILE A 99 8.89 3.23 -10.31
N TRP A 100 8.55 2.19 -9.55
CA TRP A 100 9.54 1.44 -8.77
C TRP A 100 10.54 0.63 -9.62
N LYS A 101 10.28 0.43 -10.92
CA LYS A 101 11.23 -0.17 -11.87
C LYS A 101 12.29 0.82 -12.36
N LEU A 102 12.04 2.13 -12.23
CA LEU A 102 13.00 3.16 -12.60
C LEU A 102 14.18 3.20 -11.61
N PRO A 103 15.36 3.69 -12.05
CA PRO A 103 16.44 4.07 -11.15
C PRO A 103 15.95 5.01 -10.05
N LYS A 104 16.48 4.87 -8.83
CA LYS A 104 16.02 5.65 -7.65
C LYS A 104 16.03 7.16 -7.88
N THR A 105 16.99 7.66 -8.66
CA THR A 105 17.16 9.07 -9.02
C THR A 105 16.07 9.61 -9.96
N GLU A 106 15.36 8.73 -10.67
CA GLU A 106 14.32 9.09 -11.63
C GLU A 106 12.90 8.90 -11.06
N ARG A 107 12.78 8.30 -9.87
CA ARG A 107 11.47 8.06 -9.25
C ARG A 107 10.89 9.37 -8.73
N VAL A 108 9.79 9.82 -9.33
CA VAL A 108 8.95 10.87 -8.76
C VAL A 108 8.17 10.28 -7.59
N MET A 109 8.50 10.71 -6.37
CA MET A 109 7.90 10.23 -5.13
C MET A 109 7.11 11.32 -4.42
N VAL A 110 5.97 10.95 -3.87
CA VAL A 110 5.06 11.77 -3.07
C VAL A 110 5.52 11.85 -1.62
N VAL A 111 6.02 10.73 -1.07
CA VAL A 111 6.50 10.62 0.32
C VAL A 111 7.89 9.97 0.35
N PRO A 112 8.91 10.65 -0.21
CA PRO A 112 10.27 10.12 -0.26
C PRO A 112 10.76 9.77 1.15
N GLY A 113 11.27 8.56 1.32
CA GLY A 113 11.81 8.06 2.59
C GLY A 113 10.79 7.45 3.56
N ALA A 114 9.49 7.68 3.37
CA ALA A 114 8.47 7.18 4.32
C ALA A 114 8.23 5.67 4.20
N ASP A 115 8.41 4.91 5.26
CA ASP A 115 8.08 3.47 5.30
C ASP A 115 7.05 3.14 6.38
N HIS A 116 6.47 4.15 7.02
CA HIS A 116 5.38 4.04 7.97
C HIS A 116 4.34 5.13 7.70
N PHE A 117 3.08 4.85 8.05
CA PHE A 117 2.04 5.85 8.11
C PHE A 117 1.05 5.51 9.23
N ALA A 118 0.34 6.51 9.70
CA ALA A 118 -0.75 6.36 10.66
C ALA A 118 -1.82 7.40 10.35
N THR A 119 -3.05 7.12 10.80
CA THR A 119 -4.09 8.14 10.80
C THR A 119 -3.67 9.32 11.69
N THR A 120 -3.96 10.54 11.26
CA THR A 120 -3.75 11.78 12.02
C THR A 120 -4.54 11.82 13.33
N SER A 121 -5.56 10.97 13.46
CA SER A 121 -6.39 10.83 14.66
C SER A 121 -5.72 10.08 15.82
N ILE A 122 -4.53 9.49 15.61
CA ILE A 122 -3.79 8.76 16.65
C ILE A 122 -2.32 9.21 16.74
N SER A 123 -1.71 8.98 17.89
CA SER A 123 -0.26 9.15 18.09
C SER A 123 0.37 7.78 18.43
N PRO A 124 0.90 7.06 17.43
CA PRO A 124 1.45 5.74 17.67
C PRO A 124 2.81 5.83 18.38
N LYS A 125 3.05 4.95 19.36
CA LYS A 125 4.27 4.95 20.20
C LYS A 125 5.59 4.89 19.41
N TRP A 126 5.58 4.31 18.21
CA TRP A 126 6.77 4.20 17.36
C TRP A 126 7.09 5.51 16.62
N ALA A 127 6.15 6.44 16.49
CA ALA A 127 6.33 7.72 15.81
C ALA A 127 7.03 8.73 16.73
N THR A 128 8.33 8.52 16.94
CA THR A 128 9.17 9.38 17.81
C THR A 128 9.63 10.67 17.14
N ARG A 129 9.57 10.73 15.80
CA ARG A 129 9.95 11.89 14.98
C ARG A 129 8.71 12.50 14.33
N ALA A 130 8.81 13.78 13.94
CA ALA A 130 7.79 14.45 13.16
C ALA A 130 7.54 13.72 11.82
N PRO A 131 6.31 13.73 11.29
CA PRO A 131 6.03 13.15 9.98
C PRO A 131 6.79 13.90 8.89
N LEU A 132 7.25 13.16 7.88
CA LEU A 132 7.85 13.71 6.67
C LEU A 132 6.82 14.51 5.86
N ARG A 133 5.58 14.03 5.87
CA ARG A 133 4.46 14.66 5.16
C ARG A 133 3.14 14.17 5.75
N THR A 134 2.14 15.04 5.76
CA THR A 134 0.74 14.67 6.02
C THR A 134 -0.05 14.88 4.74
N ILE A 135 -0.83 13.87 4.33
CA ILE A 135 -1.68 13.92 3.13
C ILE A 135 -3.04 13.34 3.53
N GLY A 136 -4.08 14.19 3.48
CA GLY A 136 -5.40 13.85 3.96
C GLY A 136 -5.35 13.34 5.40
N GLU A 137 -5.92 12.16 5.64
CA GLU A 137 -6.03 11.58 6.98
C GLU A 137 -4.76 10.83 7.42
N HIS A 138 -3.68 10.84 6.62
CA HIS A 138 -2.46 10.09 6.91
C HIS A 138 -1.24 10.98 7.16
N ALA A 139 -0.54 10.72 8.26
CA ALA A 139 0.80 11.20 8.52
C ALA A 139 1.82 10.12 8.17
N PHE A 140 2.83 10.46 7.37
CA PHE A 140 3.85 9.55 6.83
C PHE A 140 5.20 9.77 7.49
N TYR A 141 5.87 8.70 7.90
CA TYR A 141 7.08 8.73 8.72
C TYR A 141 8.18 7.85 8.10
N ALA A 142 9.44 8.21 8.34
CA ALA A 142 10.57 7.30 8.16
C ALA A 142 10.81 6.52 9.46
N ALA A 143 11.09 5.22 9.33
CA ALA A 143 11.68 4.42 10.38
C ALA A 143 13.01 5.03 10.81
N ASN A 144 13.31 4.90 12.10
CA ASN A 144 14.58 5.32 12.67
C ASN A 144 15.73 4.44 12.21
#